data_AF-A0A0X3P2U3-F1
#
_entry.id   AF-A0A0X3P2U3-F1
#
_cell.length_a   1.000
_cell.length_b   1.000
_cell.length_c   1.000
_cell.angle_alpha   90.00
_cell.angle_beta   90.00
_cell.angle_gamma   90.00
#
_symmetry.space_group_name_H-M   'P 1'
#
loop_
_entity.id
_entity.type
_entity.pdbx_description
1 polymer ?
#
loop_
_entity_poly.entity_id
_entity_poly.type
_entity_poly.pdbx_seq_one_letter_code
_entity_poly.pdbx_strand_id
1 'polypeptide(L)'
;IVSDFFTHLPLDTVLSVLRADDLEVDSEERVFEAIRLWVSPRGEVDETRIVHAKALMREVRWNRINPDFRYKLLENEGFWNKDVECLRLLGGISGWFECPASRAERKCPFNHNYRGPLEDICLIGTSTTDNQSVLIRYDTETSTSEQLTVLDNRSCA
;
A
#
# COMPACT_ATOMS: atom_id res chain seq x y z
N ILE A 1 -10.31 -14.80 -16.22
CA ILE A 1 -10.34 -13.73 -17.24
C ILE A 1 -9.60 -12.55 -16.62
N VAL A 2 -8.31 -12.39 -16.92
CA VAL A 2 -7.62 -11.13 -16.62
C VAL A 2 -8.11 -10.18 -17.68
N SER A 3 -8.90 -9.18 -17.29
CA SER A 3 -9.45 -8.23 -18.25
C SER A 3 -8.33 -7.34 -18.77
N ASP A 4 -8.00 -7.42 -20.05
CA ASP A 4 -7.06 -6.51 -20.74
C ASP A 4 -7.47 -5.04 -20.63
N PHE A 5 -8.69 -4.75 -20.15
CA PHE A 5 -9.21 -3.41 -19.93
C PHE A 5 -8.24 -2.49 -19.18
N PHE A 6 -7.59 -2.99 -18.12
CA PHE A 6 -6.64 -2.17 -17.35
C PHE A 6 -5.49 -1.64 -18.22
N THR A 7 -5.00 -2.45 -19.16
CA THR A 7 -3.89 -2.08 -20.05
C THR A 7 -4.28 -1.01 -21.08
N HIS A 8 -5.59 -0.82 -21.31
CA HIS A 8 -6.13 0.20 -22.20
C HIS A 8 -6.45 1.53 -21.49
N LEU A 9 -6.36 1.57 -20.15
CA LEU A 9 -6.63 2.79 -19.39
C LEU A 9 -5.57 3.86 -19.67
N PRO A 10 -5.97 5.15 -19.76
CA PRO A 10 -5.04 6.25 -19.86
C PRO A 10 -4.28 6.42 -18.54
N LEU A 11 -3.10 7.04 -18.61
CA LEU A 11 -2.20 7.23 -17.46
C LEU A 11 -2.90 7.84 -16.25
N ASP A 12 -3.67 8.91 -16.44
CA ASP A 12 -4.31 9.63 -15.34
C ASP A 12 -5.31 8.75 -14.58
N THR A 13 -6.06 7.91 -15.30
CA THR A 13 -6.97 6.94 -14.69
C THR A 13 -6.21 5.87 -13.92
N VAL A 14 -5.11 5.35 -14.48
CA VAL A 14 -4.27 4.38 -13.78
C VAL A 14 -3.68 4.98 -12.51
N LEU A 15 -3.11 6.19 -12.58
CA LEU A 15 -2.60 6.89 -11.40
C LEU A 15 -3.68 7.15 -10.36
N SER A 16 -4.89 7.53 -10.78
CA SER A 16 -6.02 7.75 -9.88
C SER A 16 -6.39 6.47 -9.13
N VAL A 17 -6.49 5.35 -9.85
CA VAL A 17 -6.77 4.03 -9.26
C VAL A 17 -5.65 3.62 -8.30
N LEU A 18 -4.38 3.77 -8.71
CA LEU A 18 -3.24 3.46 -7.87
C LEU A 18 -3.13 4.37 -6.65
N ARG A 19 -3.66 5.59 -6.66
CA ARG A 19 -3.63 6.46 -5.47
C ARG A 19 -4.73 6.14 -4.47
N ALA A 20 -5.86 5.61 -4.92
CA ALA A 20 -7.03 5.32 -4.13
C ALA A 20 -6.69 4.39 -2.93
N ASP A 21 -6.88 4.88 -1.71
CA ASP A 21 -6.61 4.12 -0.48
C ASP A 21 -7.68 3.04 -0.23
N ASP A 22 -8.85 3.16 -0.86
CA ASP A 22 -9.95 2.19 -0.86
C ASP A 22 -9.84 1.15 -1.98
N LEU A 23 -8.73 1.12 -2.74
CA LEU A 23 -8.50 0.10 -3.75
C LEU A 23 -8.34 -1.28 -3.10
N GLU A 24 -9.34 -2.14 -3.27
CA GLU A 24 -9.31 -3.52 -2.81
C GLU A 24 -8.47 -4.40 -3.74
N VAL A 25 -7.37 -4.93 -3.21
CA VAL A 25 -6.46 -5.86 -3.89
C VAL A 25 -5.99 -6.94 -2.93
N ASP A 26 -5.77 -8.15 -3.43
CA ASP A 26 -5.26 -9.25 -2.61
C ASP A 26 -3.87 -8.96 -2.02
N SER A 27 -3.05 -8.18 -2.75
CA SER A 27 -1.66 -7.85 -2.36
C SER A 27 -1.08 -6.71 -3.22
N GLU A 28 -0.11 -5.99 -2.69
CA GLU A 28 0.60 -4.93 -3.43
C GLU A 28 1.51 -5.47 -4.55
N GLU A 29 1.91 -6.73 -4.48
CA GLU A 29 2.56 -7.45 -5.57
C GLU A 29 1.66 -7.50 -6.81
N ARG A 30 0.34 -7.68 -6.63
CA ARG A 30 -0.61 -7.63 -7.76
C ARG A 30 -0.72 -6.23 -8.36
N VAL A 31 -0.63 -5.19 -7.52
CA VAL A 31 -0.59 -3.80 -7.98
C VAL A 31 0.66 -3.57 -8.85
N PHE A 32 1.82 -4.03 -8.39
CA PHE A 32 3.06 -3.95 -9.15
C PHE A 32 2.99 -4.74 -10.48
N GLU A 33 2.47 -5.96 -10.46
CA GLU A 33 2.29 -6.75 -11.69
C GLU A 33 1.30 -6.08 -12.66
N ALA A 34 0.25 -5.43 -12.16
CA ALA A 34 -0.66 -4.64 -12.99
C ALA A 34 0.06 -3.45 -13.66
N ILE A 35 0.96 -2.77 -12.94
CA ILE A 35 1.82 -1.71 -13.52
C ILE A 35 2.73 -2.31 -14.60
N ARG A 36 3.36 -3.46 -14.34
CA ARG A 36 4.20 -4.15 -15.33
C ARG A 36 3.41 -4.48 -16.59
N LEU A 37 2.20 -5.01 -16.47
CA LEU A 37 1.33 -5.31 -17.60
C LEU A 37 0.87 -4.03 -18.31
N TRP A 38 0.67 -2.93 -17.59
CA TRP A 38 0.31 -1.66 -18.22
C TRP A 38 1.49 -1.05 -19.01
N VAL A 39 2.71 -1.13 -18.48
CA VAL A 39 3.93 -0.67 -19.18
C VAL A 39 4.31 -1.60 -20.32
N SER A 40 3.99 -2.90 -20.21
CA SER A 40 4.35 -3.93 -21.19
C SER A 40 3.16 -4.83 -21.57
N PRO A 41 2.10 -4.27 -22.21
CA PRO A 41 0.83 -4.98 -22.43
C PRO A 41 0.93 -6.21 -23.32
N ARG A 42 1.99 -6.32 -24.13
CA ARG A 42 2.27 -7.48 -24.99
C ARG A 42 3.58 -8.18 -24.64
N GLY A 43 4.11 -7.92 -23.44
CA GLY A 43 5.43 -8.38 -23.01
C GLY A 43 6.59 -7.52 -23.52
N GLU A 44 6.35 -6.62 -24.47
CA GLU A 44 7.31 -5.60 -24.91
C GLU A 44 7.07 -4.29 -24.16
N VAL A 45 8.16 -3.64 -23.75
CA VAL A 45 8.11 -2.33 -23.07
C VAL A 45 7.62 -1.27 -24.05
N ASP A 46 6.54 -0.58 -23.69
CA ASP A 46 6.06 0.59 -24.41
C ASP A 46 6.89 1.81 -24.00
N GLU A 47 7.73 2.30 -24.93
CA GLU A 47 8.61 3.46 -24.75
C GLU A 47 7.86 4.75 -24.36
N THR A 48 6.57 4.85 -24.72
CA THR A 48 5.74 6.02 -24.33
C THR A 48 5.23 5.90 -22.90
N ARG A 49 5.12 4.67 -22.38
CA ARG A 49 4.60 4.39 -21.03
C ARG A 49 5.70 4.27 -19.99
N ILE A 50 6.88 3.79 -20.37
CA ILE A 50 7.99 3.59 -19.44
C ILE A 50 8.42 4.89 -18.74
N VAL A 51 8.34 6.04 -19.42
CA VAL A 51 8.64 7.35 -18.84
C VAL A 51 7.74 7.69 -17.63
N HIS A 52 6.58 7.03 -17.52
CA HIS A 52 5.65 7.18 -16.41
C HIS A 52 5.78 6.09 -15.35
N ALA A 53 6.57 5.04 -15.61
CA ALA A 53 6.65 3.87 -14.76
C ALA A 53 7.14 4.20 -13.35
N LYS A 54 8.12 5.11 -13.20
CA LYS A 54 8.54 5.61 -11.89
C LYS A 54 7.37 6.20 -11.11
N ALA A 55 6.53 7.02 -11.74
CA ALA A 55 5.42 7.67 -11.05
C ALA A 55 4.41 6.63 -10.55
N LEU A 56 4.10 5.63 -11.37
CA LEU A 56 3.23 4.51 -11.02
C LEU A 56 3.82 3.67 -9.87
N MET A 57 5.10 3.32 -9.97
CA MET A 57 5.82 2.55 -8.94
C MET A 57 5.87 3.27 -7.59
N ARG A 58 5.90 4.61 -7.58
CA ARG A 58 5.85 5.37 -6.32
C ARG A 58 4.50 5.21 -5.59
N GLU A 59 3.43 4.88 -6.29
CA GLU A 59 2.11 4.65 -5.69
C GLU A 59 1.94 3.23 -5.17
N VAL A 60 2.91 2.33 -5.36
CA VAL A 60 2.89 1.01 -4.72
C VAL A 60 3.23 1.17 -3.24
N ARG A 61 2.49 0.49 -2.36
CA ARG A 61 2.75 0.49 -0.91
C ARG A 61 3.85 -0.51 -0.60
N TRP A 62 5.10 -0.14 -0.88
CA TRP A 62 6.27 -1.03 -0.76
C TRP A 62 6.50 -1.59 0.65
N ASN A 63 5.93 -0.95 1.68
CA ASN A 63 5.91 -1.45 3.06
C ASN A 63 5.02 -2.69 3.24
N ARG A 64 4.08 -2.94 2.33
CA ARG A 64 3.20 -4.11 2.33
C ARG A 64 3.62 -5.18 1.32
N ILE A 65 4.64 -4.93 0.50
CA ILE A 65 5.24 -5.94 -0.37
C ILE A 65 6.15 -6.87 0.44
N ASN A 66 6.03 -8.17 0.17
CA ASN A 66 6.88 -9.22 0.71
C ASN A 66 8.38 -8.92 0.47
N PRO A 67 9.23 -9.00 1.51
CA PRO A 67 10.66 -8.77 1.37
C PRO A 67 11.32 -9.61 0.26
N ASP A 68 10.98 -10.89 0.12
CA ASP A 68 11.53 -11.78 -0.90
C ASP A 68 11.17 -11.30 -2.31
N PHE A 69 9.98 -10.75 -2.49
CA PHE A 69 9.57 -10.15 -3.76
C PHE A 69 10.44 -8.92 -4.07
N ARG A 70 10.70 -8.06 -3.07
CA ARG A 70 11.56 -6.87 -3.24
C ARG A 70 12.99 -7.26 -3.61
N TYR A 71 13.57 -8.28 -2.99
CA TYR A 71 14.90 -8.77 -3.35
C TYR A 71 14.93 -9.34 -4.77
N LYS A 72 13.94 -10.15 -5.14
CA LYS A 72 13.83 -10.69 -6.51
C LYS A 72 13.71 -9.62 -7.59
N LEU A 73 13.12 -8.46 -7.29
CA LEU A 73 13.08 -7.34 -8.24
C LEU A 73 14.47 -6.74 -8.52
N LEU A 74 15.38 -6.80 -7.56
CA LEU A 74 16.76 -6.31 -7.71
C LEU A 74 17.63 -7.33 -8.48
N GLU A 75 17.35 -8.62 -8.34
CA GLU A 75 18.08 -9.69 -9.03
C GLU A 75 17.60 -9.91 -10.47
N ASN A 76 16.30 -9.74 -10.73
CA ASN A 76 15.70 -10.02 -12.02
C ASN A 76 15.69 -8.80 -12.94
N GLU A 77 15.70 -9.07 -14.25
CA GLU A 77 15.45 -8.04 -15.26
C GLU A 77 13.95 -7.84 -15.52
N GLY A 78 13.56 -6.59 -15.71
CA GLY A 78 12.22 -6.15 -16.09
C GLY A 78 12.22 -4.76 -16.72
N PHE A 79 11.03 -4.17 -16.90
CA PHE A 79 10.92 -2.83 -17.48
C PHE A 79 11.65 -1.78 -16.65
N TRP A 80 11.75 -1.99 -15.32
CA TRP A 80 12.41 -1.06 -14.41
C TRP A 80 13.92 -0.93 -14.64
N ASN A 81 14.56 -1.90 -15.32
CA ASN A 81 15.98 -1.80 -15.70
C ASN A 81 16.21 -0.92 -16.94
N LYS A 82 15.16 -0.63 -17.71
CA LYS A 82 15.24 0.15 -18.95
C LYS A 82 15.17 1.66 -18.72
N ASP A 83 14.70 2.08 -17.54
CA ASP A 83 14.64 3.48 -17.12
C ASP A 83 15.46 3.72 -15.85
N VAL A 84 16.41 4.66 -15.92
CA VAL A 84 17.34 4.94 -14.82
C VAL A 84 16.62 5.50 -13.58
N GLU A 85 15.49 6.18 -13.79
CA GLU A 85 14.71 6.78 -12.72
C GLU A 85 13.92 5.73 -11.94
N CYS A 86 13.48 4.64 -12.58
CA CYS A 86 12.94 3.44 -11.93
C CYS A 86 14.00 2.72 -11.09
N LEU A 87 15.22 2.52 -11.62
CA LEU A 87 16.33 1.94 -10.86
C LEU A 87 16.68 2.77 -9.62
N ARG A 88 16.74 4.10 -9.79
CA ARG A 88 17.01 5.03 -8.67
C ARG A 88 15.93 4.96 -7.60
N LEU A 89 14.66 4.79 -8.01
CA LEU A 89 13.55 4.60 -7.08
C LEU A 89 13.70 3.27 -6.30
N LEU A 90 13.98 2.15 -6.98
CA LEU A 90 14.19 0.85 -6.34
C LEU A 90 15.36 0.86 -5.36
N GLY A 91 16.48 1.48 -5.72
CA GLY A 91 17.61 1.68 -4.80
C GLY A 91 17.22 2.53 -3.58
N GLY A 92 16.44 3.58 -3.79
CA GLY A 92 15.88 4.40 -2.71
C GLY A 92 14.95 3.61 -1.78
N ILE A 93 14.12 2.72 -2.33
CA ILE A 93 13.25 1.82 -1.57
C ILE A 93 14.10 0.83 -0.77
N SER A 94 15.09 0.16 -1.38
CA SER A 94 15.98 -0.78 -0.67
C SER A 94 16.67 -0.12 0.51
N GLY A 95 17.30 1.04 0.28
CA GLY A 95 17.97 1.81 1.31
C GLY A 95 17.02 2.31 2.42
N TRP A 96 15.74 2.56 2.11
CA TRP A 96 14.72 2.91 3.11
C TRP A 96 14.47 1.76 4.09
N PHE A 97 14.49 0.52 3.63
CA PHE A 97 14.28 -0.67 4.48
C PHE A 97 15.55 -1.10 5.21
N GLU A 98 16.71 -1.03 4.57
CA GLU A 98 18.00 -1.43 5.15
C GLU A 98 18.51 -0.49 6.25
N CYS A 99 18.22 0.81 6.15
CA CYS A 99 18.76 1.83 7.05
C CYS A 99 17.66 2.66 7.76
N PRO A 100 16.91 2.09 8.73
CA PRO A 100 15.84 2.80 9.45
C PRO A 100 16.30 4.09 10.15
N ALA A 101 17.53 4.11 10.68
CA ALA A 101 18.09 5.28 11.36
C ALA A 101 18.21 6.52 10.43
N SER A 102 18.36 6.31 9.12
CA SER A 102 18.48 7.41 8.15
C SER A 102 17.13 8.03 7.73
N ARG A 103 16.00 7.47 8.20
CA ARG A 103 14.66 7.92 7.79
C ARG A 103 14.29 9.30 8.33
N ALA A 104 14.83 9.70 9.49
CA ALA A 104 14.55 11.02 10.07
C ALA A 104 15.00 12.18 9.16
N GLU A 105 16.04 11.96 8.36
CA GLU A 105 16.64 12.95 7.48
C GLU A 105 16.16 12.83 6.03
N ARG A 106 15.32 11.84 5.71
CA ARG A 106 14.94 11.49 4.34
C ARG A 106 13.42 11.42 4.18
N LYS A 107 12.92 11.85 3.04
CA LYS A 107 11.51 11.67 2.68
C LYS A 107 11.27 10.23 2.18
N CYS A 108 10.16 9.63 2.60
CA CYS A 108 9.74 8.33 2.09
C CYS A 108 9.65 8.34 0.55
N PRO A 109 10.32 7.41 -0.16
CA PRO A 109 10.38 7.46 -1.63
C PRO A 109 9.06 7.05 -2.30
N PHE A 110 8.19 6.37 -1.58
CA PHE A 110 6.93 5.80 -2.05
C PHE A 110 5.74 6.23 -1.18
N ASN A 111 4.55 5.92 -1.67
CA ASN A 111 3.30 6.12 -0.97
C ASN A 111 3.21 5.18 0.23
N HIS A 112 3.22 5.76 1.44
CA HIS A 112 3.16 5.04 2.70
C HIS A 112 1.75 5.00 3.29
N ASN A 113 0.74 5.53 2.59
CA ASN A 113 -0.64 5.47 3.05
C ASN A 113 -1.11 4.02 3.05
N TYR A 114 -1.94 3.67 4.02
CA TYR A 114 -2.50 2.34 4.07
C TYR A 114 -3.61 2.16 3.03
N ARG A 115 -3.62 1.01 2.33
CA ARG A 115 -4.79 0.58 1.58
C ARG A 115 -5.58 -0.39 2.45
N GLY A 116 -6.83 -0.08 2.74
CA GLY A 116 -7.66 -0.97 3.54
C GLY A 116 -8.91 -0.28 4.10
N PRO A 117 -10.03 -1.00 4.22
CA PRO A 117 -11.24 -0.47 4.82
C PRO A 117 -11.07 -0.40 6.34
N LEU A 118 -11.14 0.82 6.89
CA LEU A 118 -11.25 1.16 8.31
C LEU A 118 -10.32 0.34 9.25
N GLU A 119 -9.12 0.87 9.48
CA GLU A 119 -8.08 0.26 10.35
C GLU A 119 -8.56 -0.10 11.76
N ASP A 120 -9.63 0.52 12.29
CA ASP A 120 -10.13 0.26 13.64
C ASP A 120 -11.66 0.14 13.67
N ILE A 121 -12.18 -1.08 13.85
CA ILE A 121 -13.58 -1.23 14.25
C ILE A 121 -13.69 -0.88 15.72
N CYS A 122 -14.24 0.30 16.02
CA CYS A 122 -14.59 0.69 17.38
C CYS A 122 -15.97 0.15 17.75
N LEU A 123 -16.01 -0.76 18.72
CA LEU A 123 -17.23 -1.32 19.29
C LEU A 123 -17.55 -0.61 20.60
N ILE A 124 -18.78 -0.11 20.74
CA ILE A 124 -19.32 0.41 22.01
C ILE A 124 -20.25 -0.64 22.58
N GLY A 125 -19.94 -1.13 23.76
CA GLY A 125 -20.74 -2.13 24.48
C GLY A 125 -20.90 -1.77 25.94
N THR A 126 -21.87 -2.37 26.62
CA THR A 126 -22.01 -2.27 28.07
C THR A 126 -21.43 -3.53 28.72
N SER A 127 -20.52 -3.35 29.68
CA SER A 127 -19.97 -4.46 30.46
C SER A 127 -21.08 -5.14 31.26
N THR A 128 -21.14 -6.47 31.20
CA THR A 128 -22.15 -7.26 31.93
C THR A 128 -21.91 -7.31 33.44
N THR A 129 -20.71 -6.96 33.91
CA THR A 129 -20.37 -6.99 35.35
C THR A 129 -20.74 -5.70 36.06
N ASP A 130 -20.47 -4.56 35.43
CA ASP A 130 -20.49 -3.25 36.11
C ASP A 130 -21.41 -2.21 35.43
N ASN A 131 -22.14 -2.62 34.38
CA ASN A 131 -23.07 -1.77 33.61
C ASN A 131 -22.42 -0.48 33.04
N GLN A 132 -21.09 -0.47 32.95
CA GLN A 132 -20.30 0.62 32.37
C GLN A 132 -20.20 0.48 30.87
N SER A 133 -20.32 1.59 30.15
CA SER A 133 -20.05 1.64 28.72
C SER A 133 -18.55 1.53 28.48
N VAL A 134 -18.12 0.59 27.63
CA VAL A 134 -16.73 0.38 27.25
C VAL A 134 -16.54 0.64 25.77
N LEU A 135 -15.43 1.29 25.43
CA LEU A 135 -14.97 1.43 24.06
C LEU A 135 -13.89 0.38 23.81
N ILE A 136 -14.15 -0.52 22.87
CA ILE A 136 -13.23 -1.59 22.46
C ILE A 136 -12.79 -1.32 21.04
N ARG A 137 -11.48 -1.29 20.83
CA ARG A 137 -10.89 -1.32 19.50
C ARG A 137 -10.63 -2.76 19.11
N TYR A 138 -11.22 -3.17 17.99
CA TYR A 138 -11.00 -4.49 17.42
C TYR A 138 -10.07 -4.40 16.22
N ASP A 139 -8.92 -5.05 16.34
CA ASP A 139 -7.97 -5.24 15.26
C ASP A 139 -8.41 -6.48 14.46
N THR A 140 -8.83 -6.23 13.22
CA THR A 140 -9.33 -7.26 12.31
C THR A 140 -8.20 -8.14 11.75
N GLU A 141 -6.96 -7.66 11.70
CA GLU A 141 -5.79 -8.39 11.21
C GLU A 141 -5.31 -9.41 12.25
N THR A 142 -5.21 -9.00 13.51
CA THR A 142 -4.74 -9.87 14.60
C THR A 142 -5.86 -10.62 15.30
N SER A 143 -7.13 -10.30 14.98
CA SER A 143 -8.31 -10.78 15.70
C SER A 143 -8.22 -10.54 17.20
N THR A 144 -7.60 -9.42 17.60
CA THR A 144 -7.45 -9.04 19.00
C THR A 144 -8.28 -7.81 19.33
N SER A 145 -8.59 -7.67 20.62
CA SER A 145 -9.38 -6.56 21.12
C SER A 145 -8.63 -5.85 22.24
N GLU A 146 -8.56 -4.53 22.16
CA GLU A 146 -8.02 -3.66 23.21
C GLU A 146 -9.13 -2.77 23.76
N GLN A 147 -9.28 -2.74 25.08
CA GLN A 147 -10.19 -1.80 25.73
C GLN A 147 -9.49 -0.45 25.86
N LEU A 148 -9.99 0.56 25.16
CA LEU A 148 -9.36 1.88 25.13
C LEU A 148 -9.76 2.73 26.34
N THR A 149 -11.03 2.68 26.78
CA THR A 149 -11.53 3.51 27.90
C THR A 149 -12.86 2.98 28.42
N VAL A 150 -13.08 3.17 29.73
CA VAL A 150 -14.39 3.07 30.38
C VAL A 150 -15.07 4.44 30.29
N LEU A 151 -16.18 4.51 29.58
CA LEU A 151 -17.00 5.72 29.49
C LEU A 151 -17.83 5.84 30.77
N ASP A 152 -17.42 6.76 31.64
CA ASP A 152 -18.23 7.14 32.79
C ASP A 152 -19.49 7.86 32.29
N ASN A 153 -20.66 7.31 32.62
CA ASN A 153 -21.93 7.99 32.43
C ASN A 153 -21.99 9.18 33.40
N ARG A 154 -21.33 10.29 33.06
CA ARG A 154 -21.63 11.57 33.70
C ARG A 154 -23.04 11.96 33.25
N SER A 155 -24.01 11.61 34.08
CA SER A 155 -25.32 12.22 34.08
C SER A 155 -25.14 13.73 34.13
N CYS A 156 -25.41 14.42 33.03
CA CYS A 156 -25.72 15.84 33.06
C CYS A 156 -26.96 15.98 33.96
N ALA A 157 -26.74 16.46 35.17
CA ALA A 157 -27.77 17.00 36.04
C ALA A 157 -28.00 18.48 35.71
#